data_AF-A0A7W1SLE1-F1
#
_entry.id   AF-A0A7W1SLE1-F1
#
_cell.length_a   1.000
_cell.length_b   1.000
_cell.length_c   1.000
_cell.angle_alpha   90.00
_cell.angle_beta   90.00
_cell.angle_gamma   90.00
#
_symmetry.space_group_name_H-M   'P 1'
#
loop_
_entity.id
_entity.type
_entity.pdbx_description
1 polymer ?
#
loop_
_entity_poly.entity_id
_entity_poly.type
_entity_poly.pdbx_seq_one_letter_code
_entity_poly.pdbx_strand_id
1 'polypeptide(L)'
;QVPFRPVARAIMWTDLVFTVVGGVVLTVSGILLTMREGYRVMETPWLFKGIVALGVSTLLWLVVLLPDQIRLERLPVGDERTRRRIFVRWSLFGWTATLVLFYGLWTMVAKS
;
A
#
# COMPACT_ATOMS: atom_id res chain seq x y z
N GLN A 1 25.64 -20.70 12.17
CA GLN A 1 24.28 -20.13 12.26
C GLN A 1 24.18 -19.04 11.20
N VAL A 2 23.36 -19.22 10.18
CA VAL A 2 23.14 -18.17 9.18
C VAL A 2 22.53 -16.96 9.92
N PRO A 3 23.09 -15.75 9.80
CA PRO A 3 22.54 -14.61 10.49
C PRO A 3 21.08 -14.41 10.05
N PHE A 4 20.13 -14.48 11.00
CA PHE A 4 18.69 -14.43 10.73
C PHE A 4 18.23 -13.09 10.12
N ARG A 5 18.99 -12.03 10.38
CA ARG A 5 18.70 -10.65 9.94
C ARG A 5 18.72 -10.46 8.41
N PRO A 6 19.76 -10.88 7.66
CA PRO A 6 19.76 -10.73 6.20
C PRO A 6 18.66 -11.53 5.49
N VAL A 7 18.29 -12.71 5.99
CA VAL A 7 17.21 -13.52 5.40
C VAL A 7 15.86 -12.83 5.59
N ALA A 8 15.55 -12.37 6.81
CA ALA A 8 14.31 -11.65 7.09
C ALA A 8 14.19 -10.34 6.28
N ARG A 9 15.32 -9.62 6.11
CA ARG A 9 15.38 -8.42 5.27
C ARG A 9 15.10 -8.76 3.80
N ALA A 10 15.70 -9.82 3.27
CA ALA A 10 15.49 -10.24 1.88
C ALA A 10 14.03 -10.60 1.61
N ILE A 11 13.39 -11.34 2.51
CA ILE A 11 11.96 -11.68 2.42
C ILE A 11 11.12 -10.40 2.39
N MET A 12 11.36 -9.49 3.35
CA MET A 12 10.63 -8.23 3.42
C MET A 12 10.78 -7.39 2.14
N TRP A 13 11.98 -7.31 1.57
CA TRP A 13 12.21 -6.61 0.30
C TRP A 13 11.54 -7.28 -0.88
N THR A 14 11.50 -8.61 -0.91
CA THR A 14 10.86 -9.38 -1.98
C THR A 14 9.35 -9.18 -1.95
N ASP A 15 8.74 -9.27 -0.76
CA ASP A 15 7.31 -9.00 -0.55
C ASP A 15 6.96 -7.55 -0.92
N LEU A 16 7.82 -6.60 -0.57
CA LEU A 16 7.68 -5.18 -0.91
C LEU A 16 7.68 -4.98 -2.43
N VAL A 17 8.68 -5.53 -3.13
CA VAL A 17 8.79 -5.42 -4.58
C VAL A 17 7.60 -6.08 -5.26
N PHE A 18 7.20 -7.27 -4.81
CA PHE A 18 6.04 -7.97 -5.37
C PHE A 18 4.74 -7.17 -5.18
N THR A 19 4.54 -6.58 -3.99
CA THR A 19 3.34 -5.79 -3.69
C THR A 19 3.32 -4.49 -4.50
N VAL A 20 4.45 -3.79 -4.62
CA VAL A 20 4.53 -2.55 -5.41
C VAL A 20 4.34 -2.83 -6.89
N VAL A 21 5.07 -3.80 -7.44
CA VAL A 21 4.98 -4.15 -8.86
C VAL A 21 3.58 -4.68 -9.18
N GLY A 22 3.06 -5.62 -8.38
CA GLY A 22 1.71 -6.16 -8.55
C GLY A 22 0.64 -5.08 -8.43
N GLY A 23 0.74 -4.20 -7.44
CA GLY A 23 -0.19 -3.07 -7.26
C GLY A 23 -0.17 -2.11 -8.45
N VAL A 24 1.01 -1.74 -8.95
CA VAL A 24 1.15 -0.87 -10.13
C VAL A 24 0.57 -1.55 -11.37
N VAL A 25 0.92 -2.82 -11.64
CA VAL A 25 0.44 -3.55 -12.81
C VAL A 25 -1.09 -3.73 -12.76
N LEU A 26 -1.66 -4.08 -11.61
CA LEU A 26 -3.11 -4.21 -11.44
C LEU A 26 -3.82 -2.88 -11.63
N THR A 27 -3.28 -1.79 -11.09
CA THR A 27 -3.85 -0.45 -11.24
C THR A 27 -3.84 -0.01 -12.71
N VAL A 28 -2.67 -0.11 -13.36
CA VAL A 28 -2.50 0.31 -14.76
C VAL A 28 -3.35 -0.55 -15.70
N SER A 29 -3.35 -1.87 -15.52
CA SER A 29 -4.17 -2.78 -16.34
C SER A 29 -5.67 -2.56 -16.12
N GLY A 30 -6.12 -2.32 -14.88
CA GLY A 30 -7.50 -1.98 -14.58
C GLY A 30 -7.95 -0.67 -15.24
N ILE A 31 -7.11 0.37 -15.21
CA ILE A 31 -7.38 1.64 -15.91
C ILE A 31 -7.45 1.42 -17.42
N LEU A 32 -6.49 0.71 -18.01
CA LEU A 32 -6.47 0.40 -19.45
C LEU A 32 -7.71 -0.40 -19.90
N LEU A 33 -8.11 -1.41 -19.11
CA LEU A 33 -9.29 -2.21 -19.38
C LEU A 33 -10.56 -1.35 -19.37
N THR A 34 -10.67 -0.47 -18.37
CA THR A 34 -11.79 0.46 -18.23
C THR A 34 -11.89 1.41 -19.42
N MET A 35 -10.75 1.95 -19.87
CA MET A 35 -10.69 2.81 -21.06
C MET A 35 -11.07 2.04 -22.34
N ARG A 36 -10.65 0.77 -22.47
CA ARG A 36 -10.95 -0.07 -23.64
C ARG A 36 -12.43 -0.44 -23.74
N GLU A 37 -13.09 -0.70 -22.61
CA GLU A 37 -14.53 -1.01 -22.53
C GLU A 37 -15.42 0.23 -22.72
N GLY A 38 -14.85 1.42 -22.93
CA GLY A 38 -15.61 2.65 -23.15
C GLY A 38 -16.31 3.19 -21.90
N TYR A 39 -16.02 2.64 -20.71
CA TYR A 39 -16.53 3.18 -19.45
C TYR A 39 -15.97 4.58 -19.22
N ARG A 40 -16.86 5.56 -19.18
CA ARG A 40 -16.51 6.91 -18.72
C ARG A 40 -16.33 6.81 -17.20
N VAL A 41 -15.07 6.69 -16.76
CA VAL A 41 -14.69 6.55 -15.33
C VAL A 41 -15.38 7.60 -14.46
N MET A 42 -15.45 8.84 -14.96
CA MET A 42 -16.12 9.97 -14.33
C MET A 42 -17.64 9.82 -14.18
N GLU A 43 -18.28 9.05 -15.07
CA GLU A 43 -19.73 8.81 -15.06
C GLU A 43 -20.12 7.54 -14.30
N THR A 44 -19.12 6.80 -13.81
CA THR A 44 -19.29 5.52 -13.12
C THR A 44 -18.87 5.69 -11.66
N PRO A 45 -19.75 6.14 -10.75
CA PRO A 45 -19.35 6.64 -9.44
C PRO A 45 -18.58 5.60 -8.61
N TRP A 46 -19.00 4.34 -8.64
CA TRP A 46 -18.34 3.25 -7.91
C TRP A 46 -16.91 2.99 -8.40
N LEU A 47 -16.67 3.16 -9.70
CA LEU A 47 -15.38 2.92 -10.33
C LEU A 47 -14.42 4.07 -10.01
N PHE A 48 -14.91 5.31 -10.10
CA PHE A 48 -14.13 6.48 -9.71
C PHE A 48 -13.73 6.42 -8.23
N LYS A 49 -14.69 6.15 -7.32
CA LYS A 49 -14.42 5.99 -5.88
C LYS A 49 -13.37 4.90 -5.61
N GLY A 50 -13.49 3.75 -6.26
CA GLY A 50 -12.54 2.66 -6.13
C GLY A 50 -11.13 3.02 -6.60
N ILE A 51 -10.99 3.69 -7.75
CA ILE A 51 -9.70 4.14 -8.29
C ILE A 51 -9.08 5.21 -7.37
N VAL A 52 -9.88 6.17 -6.89
CA VAL A 52 -9.41 7.20 -5.95
C VAL A 52 -8.96 6.57 -4.64
N ALA A 53 -9.74 5.63 -4.08
CA ALA A 53 -9.37 4.93 -2.86
C ALA A 53 -8.06 4.14 -3.02
N LEU A 54 -7.92 3.41 -4.14
CA LEU A 54 -6.68 2.71 -4.48
C LEU A 54 -5.50 3.69 -4.57
N GLY A 55 -5.66 4.80 -5.31
CA GLY A 55 -4.62 5.82 -5.46
C GLY A 55 -4.22 6.46 -4.13
N VAL A 56 -5.17 6.83 -3.27
CA VAL A 56 -4.91 7.38 -1.93
C VAL A 56 -4.18 6.37 -1.05
N SER A 57 -4.59 5.11 -1.08
CA SER A 57 -3.92 4.05 -0.31
C SER A 57 -2.49 3.81 -0.80
N THR A 58 -2.27 3.74 -2.12
CA THR A 58 -0.93 3.62 -2.71
C THR A 58 -0.05 4.81 -2.34
N LEU A 59 -0.58 6.05 -2.37
CA LEU A 59 0.16 7.24 -1.96
C LEU A 59 0.54 7.22 -0.48
N LEU A 60 -0.39 6.84 0.42
CA LEU A 60 -0.08 6.65 1.84
C LEU A 60 1.05 5.63 2.05
N TRP A 61 1.03 4.57 1.25
CA TRP A 61 2.04 3.53 1.31
C TRP A 61 3.42 4.04 0.87
N LEU A 62 3.51 4.71 -0.27
CA LEU A 62 4.76 5.21 -0.81
C LEU A 62 5.34 6.40 -0.02
N VAL A 63 4.50 7.26 0.52
CA VAL A 63 4.92 8.52 1.20
C VAL A 63 5.13 8.33 2.70
N VAL A 64 4.41 7.40 3.34
CA VAL A 64 4.45 7.22 4.80
C VAL A 64 5.04 5.86 5.18
N LEU A 65 4.45 4.77 4.68
CA LEU A 65 4.80 3.42 5.14
C LEU A 65 6.20 3.02 4.70
N LEU A 66 6.53 3.21 3.42
CA LEU A 66 7.82 2.84 2.87
C LEU A 66 8.98 3.65 3.53
N PRO A 67 8.89 4.99 3.70
CA PRO A 67 9.93 5.74 4.40
C PRO A 67 10.07 5.36 5.87
N ASP A 68 8.96 5.11 6.58
CA ASP A 68 9.00 4.69 7.98
C ASP A 68 9.59 3.30 8.17
N GLN A 69 9.35 2.40 7.21
CA GLN A 69 9.96 1.07 7.19
C GLN A 69 11.49 1.17 6.99
N ILE A 70 11.95 2.02 6.07
CA ILE A 70 13.39 2.30 5.87
C ILE A 70 14.02 2.90 7.14
N ARG A 71 13.30 3.81 7.83
CA ARG A 71 13.77 4.40 9.10
C ARG A 71 13.89 3.35 10.21
N LEU A 72 12.93 2.43 10.31
CA LEU A 72 12.97 1.33 11.27
C LEU A 72 14.17 0.40 11.03
N GLU A 73 14.52 0.12 9.78
CA GLU A 73 15.69 -0.72 9.46
C GLU A 73 17.03 -0.06 9.78
N ARG A 74 17.10 1.28 9.69
CA ARG A 74 18.32 2.06 9.91
C ARG A 74 18.55 2.47 11.36
N LEU A 75 17.54 2.32 12.23
CA LEU A 75 17.63 2.68 13.64
C LEU A 75 18.67 1.80 14.36
N PRO A 76 19.62 2.40 15.12
CA PRO A 76 20.59 1.64 15.90
C PRO A 76 19.92 0.78 16.97
N VAL A 77 20.57 -0.34 17.29
CA VAL A 77 20.13 -1.24 18.35
C VAL A 77 20.34 -0.53 19.70
N GLY A 78 19.25 -0.28 20.44
CA GLY A 78 19.27 0.39 21.73
C GLY A 78 18.23 1.51 21.87
N ASP A 79 17.74 2.08 20.77
CA ASP A 79 16.72 3.14 20.79
C ASP A 79 15.29 2.59 20.63
N GLU A 80 14.84 1.84 21.64
CA GLU A 80 13.54 1.16 21.62
C GLU A 80 12.36 2.15 21.65
N ARG A 81 12.54 3.32 22.29
CA ARG A 81 11.50 4.35 22.39
C ARG A 81 11.21 4.98 21.02
N THR A 82 12.24 5.35 20.28
CA THR A 82 12.08 5.90 18.92
C THR A 82 11.56 4.85 17.96
N ARG A 83 12.06 3.60 18.04
CA ARG A 83 11.55 2.48 17.25
C ARG A 83 10.05 2.27 17.47
N ARG A 84 9.60 2.20 18.73
CA ARG A 84 8.18 2.01 19.04
C ARG A 84 7.32 3.16 18.51
N ARG A 85 7.78 4.41 18.58
CA ARG A 85 7.04 5.57 18.04
C ARG A 85 6.86 5.48 16.53
N ILE A 86 7.93 5.19 15.79
CA ILE A 86 7.85 5.03 14.33
C ILE A 86 6.99 3.83 13.97
N PHE A 87 7.11 2.71 14.69
CA PHE A 87 6.30 1.53 14.47
C PHE A 87 4.80 1.77 14.72
N VAL A 88 4.43 2.47 15.79
CA VAL A 88 3.01 2.80 16.05
C VAL A 88 2.46 3.70 14.95
N ARG A 89 3.22 4.70 14.51
CA ARG A 89 2.82 5.56 13.39
C ARG A 89 2.65 4.75 12.11
N TRP A 90 3.64 3.93 11.76
CA TRP A 90 3.60 3.04 10.60
C TRP A 90 2.39 2.11 10.65
N SER A 91 2.12 1.48 11.80
CA SER A 91 0.98 0.59 11.98
C SER A 91 -0.35 1.33 11.81
N LEU A 92 -0.50 2.52 12.41
CA LEU A 92 -1.71 3.33 12.29
C LEU A 92 -2.02 3.67 10.82
N PHE A 93 -1.04 4.21 10.09
CA PHE A 93 -1.21 4.52 8.67
C PHE A 93 -1.41 3.26 7.81
N GLY A 94 -0.83 2.14 8.21
CA GLY A 94 -1.03 0.84 7.55
C GLY A 94 -2.48 0.37 7.65
N TRP A 95 -3.06 0.45 8.84
CA TRP A 95 -4.48 0.19 9.06
C TRP A 95 -5.37 1.17 8.29
N THR A 96 -5.05 2.47 8.30
CA THR A 96 -5.81 3.47 7.53
C THR A 96 -5.79 3.16 6.03
N ALA A 97 -4.61 2.90 5.46
CA ALA A 97 -4.47 2.55 4.04
C ALA A 97 -5.26 1.28 3.67
N THR A 98 -5.29 0.30 4.57
CA THR A 98 -6.05 -0.95 4.40
C THR A 98 -7.56 -0.69 4.44
N LEU A 99 -8.04 0.11 5.39
CA LEU A 99 -9.46 0.50 5.46
C LEU A 99 -9.91 1.27 4.22
N VAL A 100 -9.06 2.14 3.68
CA VAL A 100 -9.33 2.84 2.42
C VAL A 100 -9.47 1.85 1.25
N LEU A 101 -8.62 0.82 1.16
CA LEU A 101 -8.75 -0.22 0.14
C LEU A 101 -10.04 -1.03 0.30
N PHE A 102 -10.38 -1.41 1.54
CA PHE A 102 -11.64 -2.10 1.83
C PHE A 102 -12.85 -1.26 1.41
N TYR A 103 -12.82 0.05 1.68
CA TYR A 103 -13.85 0.97 1.22
C TYR A 103 -13.92 1.01 -0.32
N GLY A 104 -12.78 1.12 -1.00
CA GLY A 104 -12.72 1.09 -2.47
C GLY A 104 -13.33 -0.19 -3.04
N LEU A 105 -12.93 -1.35 -2.50
CA LEU A 105 -13.48 -2.65 -2.89
C LEU A 105 -14.99 -2.72 -2.65
N TRP A 106 -15.45 -2.26 -1.47
CA TRP A 106 -16.86 -2.23 -1.12
C TRP A 106 -17.67 -1.41 -2.13
N THR A 107 -17.19 -0.22 -2.50
CA THR A 107 -17.90 0.62 -3.50
C THR A 107 -18.05 -0.10 -4.84
N MET A 108 -17.01 -0.81 -5.29
CA MET A 108 -17.05 -1.59 -6.53
C MET A 108 -18.03 -2.77 -6.45
N VAL A 109 -18.06 -3.50 -5.34
CA VAL A 109 -18.96 -4.67 -5.15
C VAL A 109 -20.40 -4.22 -5.00
N ALA A 110 -20.65 -3.19 -4.18
CA ALA A 110 -21.98 -2.63 -3.95
C ALA A 110 -22.49 -1.81 -5.15
N LYS A 111 -21.62 -1.50 -6.13
CA LYS A 111 -21.90 -0.64 -7.29
C LYS A 111 -22.55 0.70 -6.90
N SER A 112 -22.04 1.32 -5.83
CA SER A 112 -22.62 2.50 -5.17
C SER A 112 -21.79 3.78 -5.29
#